data_AF-A0A966INE6-F1
#
_entry.id   AF-A0A966INE6-F1
#
_cell.length_a   1.000
_cell.length_b   1.000
_cell.length_c   1.000
_cell.angle_alpha   90.00
_cell.angle_beta   90.00
_cell.angle_gamma   90.00
#
_symmetry.space_group_name_H-M   'P 1'
#
loop_
_entity.id
_entity.type
_entity.pdbx_description
1 polymer ?
#
loop_
_entity_poly.entity_id
_entity_poly.type
_entity_poly.pdbx_seq_one_letter_code
_entity_poly.pdbx_strand_id
1 'polypeptide(L)' 'ILLVEQNAKRALRFCNRGYVLDQGRNAYTGPGVDLLEDKKVIDLYLGKL' A
#
# COMPACT_ATOMS: atom_id res chain seq x y z
N ILE A 1 -7.29 -7.50 12.10
CA ILE A 1 -6.06 -6.92 12.69
C ILE A 1 -5.75 -5.66 11.92
N LEU A 2 -5.39 -4.57 12.60
CA LEU A 2 -4.90 -3.35 11.96
C LEU A 2 -3.38 -3.29 12.17
N LEU A 3 -2.63 -3.18 11.07
CA LEU A 3 -1.18 -3.02 11.07
C LEU A 3 -0.86 -1.67 10.44
N VAL A 4 0.02 -0.91 11.10
CA VAL A 4 0.61 0.31 10.56
C VAL A 4 2.09 0.04 10.35
N GLU A 5 2.58 0.26 9.13
CA GLU A 5 3.92 -0.14 8.73
C GLU A 5 4.49 0.86 7.73
N GLN A 6 5.79 1.17 7.84
CA GLN A 6 6.47 2.02 6.86
C GLN A 6 6.90 1.22 5.63
N ASN A 7 7.24 -0.06 5.79
CA ASN A 7 7.43 -0.97 4.68
C ASN A 7 6.10 -1.50 4.14
N ALA A 8 5.37 -0.63 3.44
CA ALA A 8 4.04 -0.93 2.90
C ALA A 8 4.04 -2.17 1.99
N LYS A 9 5.12 -2.38 1.21
CA LYS A 9 5.24 -3.54 0.31
C LYS A 9 5.16 -4.86 1.05
N ARG A 10 5.79 -4.98 2.21
CA ARG A 10 5.71 -6.19 3.04
C ARG A 10 4.32 -6.33 3.66
N ALA A 11 3.74 -5.24 4.17
CA ALA A 11 2.41 -5.28 4.80
C ALA A 11 1.30 -5.68 3.81
N LEU A 12 1.35 -5.16 2.58
CA LEU A 12 0.34 -5.42 1.55
C LEU A 12 0.30 -6.89 1.10
N ARG A 13 1.40 -7.64 1.22
CA ARG A 13 1.45 -9.08 0.89
C ARG A 13 0.58 -9.95 1.80
N PHE A 14 0.26 -9.48 2.99
CA PHE A 14 -0.48 -10.24 3.99
C PHE A 14 -1.82 -9.60 4.37
N CYS A 15 -2.15 -8.43 3.83
CA CYS A 15 -3.38 -7.73 4.19
C CYS A 15 -4.53 -8.05 3.22
N ASN A 16 -5.74 -8.18 3.75
CA ASN A 16 -6.94 -8.29 2.93
C ASN A 16 -7.30 -6.95 2.27
N ARG A 17 -6.98 -5.83 2.93
CA ARG A 17 -7.24 -4.47 2.46
C ARG A 17 -6.12 -3.54 2.91
N GLY A 18 -5.62 -2.72 2.00
CA GLY A 18 -4.60 -1.71 2.26
C GLY A 18 -5.13 -0.29 2.12
N TYR A 19 -4.51 0.61 2.86
CA TYR A 19 -4.72 2.06 2.79
C TYR A 19 -3.36 2.72 2.68
N VAL A 20 -3.16 3.53 1.64
CA VAL A 20 -1.95 4.35 1.49
C VAL A 20 -2.30 5.76 1.92
N LEU A 21 -1.63 6.24 2.97
CA LEU A 21 -1.82 7.58 3.49
C LEU A 21 -0.75 8.51 2.95
N ASP A 22 -1.16 9.66 2.42
CA ASP A 22 -0.30 10.73 1.95
C ASP A 22 -0.84 12.08 2.44
N GLN A 23 0.03 12.91 3.01
CA GLN A 23 -0.32 14.20 3.62
C GLN A 23 -1.54 14.13 4.57
N GLY A 24 -1.62 13.06 5.37
CA GLY A 24 -2.72 12.84 6.33
C GLY A 24 -4.07 12.47 5.71
N ARG A 25 -4.10 12.13 4.41
CA ARG A 25 -5.30 11.71 3.69
C ARG A 25 -5.10 10.37 3.02
N ASN A 26 -6.20 9.66 2.79
CA ASN A 26 -6.18 8.41 2.06
C ASN A 26 -6.00 8.67 0.56
N ALA A 27 -4.86 8.27 0.01
CA ALA A 27 -4.52 8.43 -1.40
C ALA A 27 -4.98 7.22 -2.22
N TYR A 28 -4.80 6.00 -1.69
CA TYR A 28 -5.18 4.76 -2.37
C TYR A 28 -5.78 3.75 -1.39
N THR A 29 -6.75 2.98 -1.86
CA THR A 29 -7.37 1.90 -1.07
C THR A 29 -7.82 0.79 -1.99
N GLY A 30 -7.61 -0.44 -1.54
CA GLY A 30 -8.04 -1.63 -2.26
C GLY A 30 -7.57 -2.90 -1.56
N PRO A 31 -7.83 -4.06 -2.15
CA PRO A 31 -7.16 -5.30 -1.80
C PRO A 31 -5.63 -5.13 -1.78
N GLY A 32 -4.93 -5.81 -0.87
CA GLY A 32 -3.47 -5.69 -0.77
C GLY A 32 -2.76 -6.07 -2.07
N VAL A 33 -3.28 -7.08 -2.76
CA VAL A 33 -2.77 -7.56 -4.06
C VAL A 33 -2.96 -6.52 -5.17
N ASP A 34 -4.12 -5.87 -5.26
CA ASP A 34 -4.37 -4.84 -6.27
C ASP A 34 -3.43 -3.65 -6.08
N LEU A 35 -3.18 -3.23 -4.83
CA LEU A 35 -2.25 -2.14 -4.52
C LEU A 35 -0.78 -2.50 -4.77
N LEU A 36 -0.43 -3.79 -4.74
CA LEU A 36 0.92 -4.27 -5.09
C LEU A 36 1.16 -4.28 -6.60
N GLU A 37 0.11 -4.29 -7.40
CA GLU A 37 0.17 -4.35 -8.87
C GLU A 37 -0.11 -2.99 -9.54
N ASP A 38 -0.69 -2.04 -8.81
CA ASP A 38 -0.94 -0.69 -9.30
C ASP A 38 0.38 0.06 -9.55
N LYS A 39 0.67 0.35 -10.83
CA LYS A 39 1.88 1.05 -11.28
C LYS A 39 2.10 2.39 -10.56
N LYS A 40 1.04 3.17 -10.32
CA LYS A 40 1.17 4.46 -9.62
C LYS A 40 1.52 4.25 -8.15
N VAL A 41 0.91 3.26 -7.49
CA VAL A 41 1.22 2.94 -6.09
C VAL A 41 2.66 2.47 -5.95
N ILE A 42 3.12 1.61 -6.86
CA ILE A 42 4.50 1.12 -6.87
C ILE A 42 5.50 2.28 -7.01
N ASP A 43 5.31 3.11 -8.05
CA ASP A 43 6.24 4.19 -8.37
C ASP A 43 6.29 5.26 -7.27
N LEU A 44 5.18 5.55 -6.61
CA LEU A 44 5.08 6.62 -5.60
C LEU A 44 5.41 6.15 -4.18
N TYR A 45 5.10 4.90 -3.81
CA TYR A 45 5.10 4.48 -2.39
C TYR A 45 5.81 3.16 -2.09
N LEU A 46 5.98 2.25 -3.06
CA LEU A 46 6.56 0.92 -2.79
C LEU A 46 8.00 0.76 -3.30
N GLY A 47 8.46 1.69 -4.11
CA GLY A 47 9.79 1.70 -4.73
C GLY A 47 9.91 0.76 -5.94
N LYS A 48 10.80 1.11 -6.87
CA LYS A 48 11.19 0.23 -7.99
C LYS A 48 12.06 -0.91 -7.47
N LEU A 49 11.89 -2.10 -8.03
CA LEU A 49 12.74 -3.27 -7.77
C LEU A 49 14.21 -2.95 -8.03
#